data_AF-A0A672PY09-F1
#
_entry.id   AF-A0A672PY09-F1
#
_cell.length_a   1.000
_cell.length_b   1.000
_cell.length_c   1.000
_cell.angle_alpha   90.00
_cell.angle_beta   90.00
_cell.angle_gamma   90.00
#
_symmetry.space_group_name_H-M   'P 1'
#
loop_
_entity.id
_entity.type
_entity.pdbx_description
1 polymer ?
#
loop_
_entity_poly.entity_id
_entity_poly.type
_entity_poly.pdbx_seq_one_letter_code
_entity_poly.pdbx_strand_id
1 'polypeptide(L)'
;MADTREAIVRASYQPMSIIIVGVGNADFTDMQILDGDDGVLRSPKGEPVLRDIVQFVPFRDFKTASPAALAKCVLAEVPKQVVEYFSHKAIPPMNPL
;
A
#
# COMPACT_ATOMS: atom_id res chain seq x y z
N MET A 1 7.53 -0.30 -15.04
CA MET A 1 6.30 -0.01 -14.28
C MET A 1 5.05 -0.75 -14.74
N ALA A 2 4.89 -1.11 -16.03
CA ALA A 2 3.67 -1.78 -16.52
C ALA A 2 3.36 -3.10 -15.79
N ASP A 3 4.32 -4.02 -15.71
CA ASP A 3 4.14 -5.32 -15.06
C ASP A 3 3.90 -5.20 -13.55
N THR A 4 4.57 -4.24 -12.90
CA THR A 4 4.37 -3.92 -11.48
C THR A 4 2.94 -3.46 -11.22
N ARG A 5 2.41 -2.56 -12.05
CA ARG A 5 1.03 -2.07 -11.94
C ARG A 5 0.02 -3.20 -12.16
N GLU A 6 0.24 -4.03 -13.17
CA GLU A 6 -0.59 -5.22 -13.41
C GLU A 6 -0.58 -6.17 -12.20
N ALA A 7 0.60 -6.44 -11.64
CA ALA A 7 0.73 -7.30 -10.46
C ALA A 7 0.01 -6.73 -9.23
N ILE A 8 0.11 -5.42 -8.99
CA ILE A 8 -0.58 -4.75 -7.87
C ILE A 8 -2.10 -4.82 -8.07
N VAL A 9 -2.61 -4.54 -9.27
CA VAL A 9 -4.05 -4.66 -9.57
C VAL A 9 -4.53 -6.08 -9.29
N ARG A 10 -3.80 -7.11 -9.72
CA ARG A 10 -4.15 -8.51 -9.44
C ARG A 10 -4.05 -8.85 -7.94
N ALA A 11 -3.05 -8.33 -7.24
CA ALA A 11 -2.88 -8.52 -5.80
C ALA A 11 -3.99 -7.86 -4.98
N SER A 12 -4.64 -6.80 -5.49
CA SER A 12 -5.71 -6.10 -4.78
C SER A 12 -6.93 -6.97 -4.47
N TYR A 13 -7.10 -8.09 -5.17
CA TYR A 13 -8.16 -9.09 -4.93
C TYR A 13 -7.82 -10.10 -3.81
N GLN A 14 -6.58 -10.11 -3.34
CA GLN A 14 -6.01 -11.07 -2.37
C GLN A 14 -5.89 -10.45 -0.97
N PRO A 15 -5.79 -11.26 0.10
CA PRO A 15 -5.51 -10.79 1.46
C PRO A 15 -4.03 -10.38 1.59
N MET A 16 -3.62 -9.35 0.85
CA MET A 16 -2.24 -8.89 0.75
C MET A 16 -2.17 -7.36 0.83
N SER A 17 -1.21 -6.90 1.62
CA SER A 17 -0.76 -5.50 1.73
C SER A 17 0.73 -5.46 1.35
N ILE A 18 1.16 -4.40 0.68
CA ILE A 18 2.52 -4.22 0.17
C ILE A 18 3.09 -2.95 0.81
N ILE A 19 4.26 -3.07 1.42
CA ILE A 19 5.01 -1.93 1.94
C ILE A 19 6.29 -1.81 1.12
N ILE A 20 6.51 -0.64 0.52
CA ILE A 20 7.72 -0.32 -0.25
C ILE A 20 8.53 0.69 0.55
N VAL A 21 9.75 0.31 0.94
CA VAL A 21 10.66 1.20 1.68
C VAL A 21 11.78 1.67 0.76
N GLY A 22 11.80 2.96 0.46
CA GLY A 22 12.82 3.59 -0.37
C GLY A 22 14.07 3.97 0.44
N VAL A 23 15.21 3.33 0.16
CA VAL A 23 16.51 3.63 0.81
C VAL A 23 17.44 4.37 -0.16
N GLY A 24 18.31 5.23 0.37
CA GLY A 24 19.24 6.03 -0.42
C GLY A 24 18.64 7.33 -0.95
N ASN A 25 19.23 7.88 -2.01
CA ASN A 25 18.94 9.22 -2.53
C ASN A 25 18.37 9.24 -3.97
N ALA A 26 17.89 8.11 -4.49
CA ALA A 26 17.29 8.02 -5.83
C ALA A 26 16.01 8.88 -5.97
N ASP A 27 15.51 9.04 -7.20
CA ASP A 27 14.18 9.60 -7.41
C ASP A 27 13.09 8.55 -7.12
N PHE A 28 12.05 8.94 -6.39
CA PHE A 28 10.96 8.07 -5.94
C PHE A 28 9.59 8.47 -6.50
N THR A 29 9.51 9.36 -7.49
CA THR A 29 8.24 9.76 -8.11
C THR A 29 7.38 8.56 -8.53
N ASP A 30 7.98 7.53 -9.13
CA ASP A 30 7.23 6.34 -9.54
C ASP A 30 6.62 5.57 -8.34
N MET A 31 7.24 5.62 -7.16
CA MET A 31 6.74 4.93 -5.97
C MET A 31 5.57 5.68 -5.35
N GLN A 32 5.57 7.02 -5.41
CA GLN A 32 4.43 7.84 -5.01
C GLN A 32 3.20 7.55 -5.88
N ILE A 33 3.40 7.26 -7.18
CA ILE A 33 2.32 6.84 -8.07
C ILE A 33 1.72 5.48 -7.63
N LEU A 34 2.54 4.57 -7.08
CA LEU A 34 2.06 3.26 -6.65
C LEU A 34 1.28 3.31 -5.32
N ASP A 35 1.52 4.32 -4.49
CA ASP A 35 0.97 4.51 -3.14
C ASP A 35 -0.54 4.81 -3.12
N GLY A 36 -1.16 5.10 -4.27
CA GLY A 36 -2.63 5.23 -4.38
C GLY A 36 -3.24 6.49 -3.75
N ASP A 37 -2.52 7.20 -2.89
CA ASP A 37 -2.97 8.43 -2.22
C ASP A 37 -3.39 9.55 -3.19
N ASP A 38 -2.69 9.71 -4.32
CA ASP A 38 -2.96 10.73 -5.34
C ASP A 38 -3.96 10.27 -6.42
N GLY A 39 -4.54 9.08 -6.29
CA GLY A 39 -5.58 8.58 -7.18
C GLY A 39 -5.55 7.07 -7.43
N VAL A 40 -6.60 6.59 -8.08
CA VAL A 40 -6.78 5.15 -8.31
C VAL A 40 -5.72 4.62 -9.27
N LEU A 41 -4.82 3.79 -8.75
CA LEU A 41 -3.84 3.05 -9.56
C LEU A 41 -4.59 2.18 -10.58
N ARG A 42 -4.12 2.21 -11.84
CA ARG A 42 -4.69 1.41 -12.93
C ARG A 42 -3.65 0.49 -13.55
N SER A 43 -4.08 -0.63 -14.11
CA SER A 43 -3.24 -1.45 -14.97
C SER A 43 -2.95 -0.73 -16.29
N PRO A 44 -1.99 -1.21 -17.10
CA PRO A 44 -1.77 -0.71 -18.46
C PRO A 44 -3.01 -0.84 -19.36
N LYS A 45 -3.94 -1.74 -19.03
CA LYS A 45 -5.23 -1.92 -19.74
C LYS A 45 -6.34 -0.99 -19.24
N GLY A 46 -6.05 -0.16 -18.22
CA GLY A 46 -7.00 0.79 -17.64
C GLY A 46 -7.83 0.24 -16.48
N GLU A 47 -7.64 -1.02 -16.08
CA GLU A 47 -8.37 -1.65 -14.97
C GLU A 47 -7.93 -1.03 -13.64
N PRO A 48 -8.83 -0.51 -12.80
CA PRO A 48 -8.48 0.06 -11.51
C PRO A 48 -8.11 -1.04 -10.50
N VAL A 49 -7.28 -0.69 -9.52
CA VAL A 49 -7.14 -1.50 -8.30
C VAL A 49 -8.49 -1.64 -7.61
N LEU A 50 -8.75 -2.80 -7.03
CA LEU A 50 -9.99 -3.06 -6.29
C LEU A 50 -10.04 -2.31 -4.97
N ARG A 51 -8.88 -2.24 -4.31
CA ARG A 51 -8.62 -1.62 -3.02
C ARG A 51 -7.23 -1.04 -3.07
N ASP A 52 -6.99 -0.05 -2.23
CA ASP A 52 -5.63 0.40 -2.00
C ASP A 52 -4.86 -0.65 -1.19
N ILE A 53 -3.63 -0.95 -1.58
CA ILE A 53 -2.83 -2.02 -0.95
C ILE A 53 -1.35 -1.69 -0.84
N VAL A 54 -0.91 -0.51 -1.30
CA VAL A 54 0.50 -0.14 -1.32
C VAL A 54 0.70 0.98 -0.32
N GLN A 55 1.74 0.86 0.52
CA GLN A 55 2.26 1.97 1.31
C GLN A 55 3.70 2.22 0.87
N PHE A 56 4.03 3.44 0.44
CA PHE A 56 5.39 3.86 0.16
C PHE A 56 5.96 4.70 1.31
N VAL A 57 7.17 4.36 1.76
CA VAL A 57 7.89 5.12 2.79
C VAL A 57 9.31 5.44 2.34
N PRO A 58 9.64 6.72 2.08
CA PRO A 58 11.02 7.14 1.87
C PRO A 58 11.79 7.12 3.20
N PHE A 59 12.62 6.11 3.43
CA PHE A 59 13.38 5.94 4.68
C PHE A 59 14.28 7.14 5.00
N ARG A 60 14.74 7.87 3.97
CA ARG A 60 15.61 9.04 4.13
C ARG A 60 14.97 10.16 4.96
N ASP A 61 13.64 10.22 5.00
CA ASP A 61 12.89 11.27 5.71
C ASP A 61 12.87 11.02 7.23
N PHE A 62 13.28 9.82 7.65
CA PHE A 62 13.25 9.38 9.04
C PHE A 62 14.65 9.23 9.66
N LYS A 63 15.72 9.72 8.99
CA LYS A 63 17.11 9.58 9.45
C LYS A 63 17.35 10.09 10.88
N THR A 64 16.65 11.15 11.28
CA THR A 64 16.73 11.74 12.63
C THR A 64 15.48 11.46 13.47
N ALA A 65 14.53 10.69 12.94
CA ALA A 65 13.30 10.37 13.62
C ALA A 65 13.48 9.14 14.53
N SER A 66 12.58 8.96 15.49
CA SER A 66 12.57 7.76 16.31
C SER A 66 12.14 6.54 15.49
N PRO A 67 12.59 5.32 15.85
CA PRO A 67 12.07 4.10 15.23
C PRO A 67 10.55 3.97 15.29
N ALA A 68 9.93 4.53 16.34
CA ALA A 68 8.48 4.57 16.49
C ALA A 68 7.80 5.47 15.45
N ALA A 69 8.41 6.60 15.08
CA ALA A 69 7.89 7.47 14.03
C ALA A 69 7.93 6.79 12.66
N LEU A 70 9.02 6.09 12.35
CA LEU A 70 9.12 5.27 11.15
C LEU A 70 8.06 4.15 11.14
N ALA A 71 7.95 3.38 12.23
CA ALA A 71 6.98 2.29 12.34
C ALA A 71 5.54 2.79 12.17
N LYS A 72 5.23 3.98 12.71
CA LYS A 72 3.92 4.62 12.54
C LYS A 72 3.59 4.87 11.07
N CYS A 73 4.54 5.43 10.30
CA CYS A 73 4.32 5.69 8.87
C CYS A 73 4.27 4.39 8.05
N VAL A 74 5.14 3.43 8.34
CA VAL A 74 5.17 2.12 7.67
C VAL A 74 3.87 1.33 7.82
N LEU A 75 3.20 1.47 8.97
CA LEU A 75 1.98 0.71 9.31
C LEU A 75 0.70 1.55 9.20
N ALA A 76 0.77 2.80 8.72
CA ALA A 76 -0.34 3.74 8.79
C ALA A 76 -1.60 3.21 8.07
N GLU A 77 -1.43 2.60 6.89
CA GLU A 77 -2.55 2.14 6.08
C GLU A 77 -2.97 0.70 6.29
N VAL A 78 -2.09 -0.14 6.84
CA VAL A 78 -2.36 -1.58 7.01
C VAL A 78 -3.71 -1.86 7.70
N PRO A 79 -4.11 -1.15 8.77
CA PRO A 79 -5.42 -1.35 9.38
C PRO A 79 -6.60 -1.13 8.40
N LYS A 80 -6.55 -0.06 7.61
CA LYS A 80 -7.59 0.26 6.61
C LYS A 80 -7.63 -0.82 5.53
N GLN A 81 -6.47 -1.19 4.99
CA GLN A 81 -6.35 -2.19 3.93
C GLN A 81 -6.90 -3.56 4.36
N VAL A 82 -6.68 -3.96 5.62
CA VAL A 82 -7.25 -5.18 6.20
C VAL A 82 -8.77 -5.08 6.26
N VAL A 83 -9.32 -4.00 6.84
CA VAL A 83 -10.77 -3.82 6.95
C VAL A 83 -11.42 -3.85 5.57
N GLU A 84 -10.86 -3.16 4.58
CA GLU A 84 -11.38 -3.15 3.21
C GLU A 84 -11.41 -4.54 2.57
N TYR A 85 -10.38 -5.39 2.78
CA TYR A 85 -10.39 -6.76 2.27
C TYR A 85 -11.55 -7.57 2.86
N PHE A 86 -11.69 -7.57 4.18
CA PHE A 86 -12.72 -8.34 4.88
C PHE A 86 -14.12 -7.85 4.51
N SER A 87 -14.32 -6.52 4.46
CA SER A 87 -15.57 -5.92 3.99
C SER A 87 -15.90 -6.33 2.55
N HIS A 88 -14.93 -6.28 1.63
CA HIS A 88 -15.14 -6.69 0.23
C HIS A 88 -15.45 -8.20 0.10
N LYS A 89 -14.89 -9.04 0.95
CA LYS A 89 -15.17 -10.49 0.95
C LYS A 89 -16.42 -10.87 1.74
N ALA A 90 -17.14 -9.89 2.32
CA ALA A 90 -18.28 -10.11 3.21
C ALA A 90 -17.95 -11.07 4.38
N ILE A 91 -16.70 -11.01 4.89
CA ILE A 91 -16.26 -11.79 6.03
C ILE A 91 -16.44 -10.91 7.28
N PRO A 92 -17.35 -11.26 8.20
CA PRO A 92 -17.55 -10.47 9.42
C PRO A 92 -16.39 -10.69 10.41
N PRO A 93 -16.17 -9.76 11.35
CA PRO A 93 -15.28 -9.99 12.48
C PRO A 93 -15.70 -11.23 13.26
N MET A 94 -14.75 -11.96 13.84
CA MET A 94 -15.09 -12.98 14.83
C MET A 94 -15.76 -12.32 16.04
N ASN A 95 -16.66 -13.06 16.68
CA ASN A 95 -17.21 -12.65 17.97
C ASN A 95 -16.05 -12.45 18.97
N PRO A 96 -16.12 -11.40 19.82
CA PRO A 96 -15.15 -11.25 20.90
C PRO A 96 -15.13 -12.54 21.75
N LEU A 97 -13.92 -12.99 22.08
CA LEU A 97 -13.72 -14.08 23.05
C LEU A 97 -14.18 -13.65 24.45
#